data_AF-A0A1I6KPP6-F1
#
_entry.id   AF-A0A1I6KPP6-F1
#
_cell.length_a   1.000
_cell.length_b   1.000
_cell.length_c   1.000
_cell.angle_alpha   90.00
_cell.angle_beta   90.00
_cell.angle_gamma   90.00
#
_symmetry.space_group_name_H-M   'P 1'
#
loop_
_entity.id
_entity.type
_entity.pdbx_description
1 polymer ?
#
loop_
_entity_poly.entity_id
_entity_poly.type
_entity_poly.pdbx_seq_one_letter_code
_entity_poly.pdbx_strand_id
1 'polypeptide(L)'
;MRTVLGRAGWVVLLVTNTLMLLNHLIGIAFVAASTDERQMFVAYAAVNALAVLVLLFPYRARLRWAWWASWIPVLAIGAVFFIGGLTAIGWAYGLTAVVMTLAQLATLRDFFRAT
;
A
#
# COMPACT_ATOMS: atom_id res chain seq x y z
N MET A 1 -11.06 -21.51 3.75
CA MET A 1 -11.75 -20.47 2.94
C MET A 1 -11.35 -19.09 3.45
N ARG A 2 -11.36 -18.04 2.62
CA ARG A 2 -11.14 -16.66 3.09
C ARG A 2 -12.28 -16.24 4.02
N THR A 3 -11.95 -15.62 5.13
CA THR A 3 -12.95 -14.97 5.97
C THR A 3 -13.54 -13.75 5.25
N VAL A 4 -14.75 -13.33 5.60
CA VAL A 4 -15.34 -12.08 5.06
C VAL A 4 -14.44 -10.89 5.37
N LEU A 5 -13.92 -10.84 6.60
CA LEU A 5 -12.99 -9.82 7.06
C LEU A 5 -11.67 -9.83 6.28
N GLY A 6 -11.06 -11.00 6.06
CA GLY A 6 -9.83 -11.10 5.27
C GLY A 6 -10.04 -10.76 3.80
N ARG A 7 -11.22 -11.06 3.24
CA ARG A 7 -11.60 -10.59 1.89
C ARG A 7 -11.69 -9.07 1.84
N ALA A 8 -12.37 -8.44 2.81
CA ALA A 8 -12.49 -6.99 2.88
C ALA A 8 -11.12 -6.32 3.02
N GLY A 9 -10.26 -6.82 3.92
CA GLY A 9 -8.90 -6.31 4.10
C GLY A 9 -8.06 -6.40 2.82
N TRP A 10 -8.11 -7.54 2.12
CA TRP A 10 -7.44 -7.69 0.82
C TRP A 10 -7.95 -6.71 -0.24
N VAL A 11 -9.26 -6.49 -0.34
CA VAL A 11 -9.83 -5.52 -1.29
C VAL A 11 -9.36 -4.10 -0.96
N VAL A 12 -9.38 -3.71 0.32
CA VAL A 12 -8.89 -2.38 0.76
C VAL A 12 -7.42 -2.21 0.37
N LEU A 13 -6.56 -3.19 0.66
CA LEU A 13 -5.14 -3.12 0.28
C LEU A 13 -4.97 -2.98 -1.23
N LEU A 14 -5.70 -3.76 -2.02
CA LEU A 14 -5.62 -3.73 -3.47
C LEU A 14 -6.04 -2.36 -4.02
N VAL A 15 -7.22 -1.87 -3.61
CA VAL A 15 -7.75 -0.58 -4.05
C VAL A 15 -6.80 0.55 -3.65
N THR A 16 -6.33 0.59 -2.40
CA THR A 16 -5.44 1.67 -1.94
C THR A 16 -4.11 1.68 -2.69
N ASN A 17 -3.47 0.53 -2.91
CA ASN A 17 -2.22 0.48 -3.69
C ASN A 17 -2.46 0.83 -5.17
N THR A 18 -3.59 0.42 -5.76
CA THR A 18 -3.95 0.82 -7.13
C THR A 18 -4.18 2.33 -7.22
N LEU A 19 -4.93 2.92 -6.30
CA LEU A 19 -5.16 4.37 -6.26
C LEU A 19 -3.85 5.13 -6.04
N MET A 20 -2.98 4.65 -5.17
CA MET A 20 -1.65 5.23 -4.97
C MET A 20 -0.80 5.13 -6.23
N LEU A 21 -0.77 3.98 -6.92
CA LEU A 21 -0.11 3.85 -8.21
C LEU A 21 -0.62 4.90 -9.21
N LEU A 22 -1.94 4.99 -9.39
CA LEU A 22 -2.55 5.93 -10.33
C LEU A 22 -2.26 7.40 -9.96
N ASN A 23 -2.37 7.74 -8.67
CA ASN A 23 -2.05 9.08 -8.15
C ASN A 23 -0.61 9.49 -8.52
N HIS A 24 0.35 8.59 -8.34
CA HIS A 24 1.75 8.90 -8.65
C HIS A 24 2.05 8.90 -10.15
N LEU A 25 1.37 8.08 -10.95
CA LEU A 25 1.46 8.15 -12.42
C LEU A 25 0.93 9.49 -12.96
N ILE A 26 -0.21 9.95 -12.43
CA ILE A 26 -0.74 11.30 -12.72
C ILE A 26 0.24 12.37 -12.25
N GLY A 27 0.82 12.19 -11.07
CA GLY A 27 1.84 13.07 -10.51
C GLY A 27 3.04 13.26 -11.45
N ILE A 28 3.57 12.17 -12.00
CA ILE A 28 4.70 12.19 -12.96
C ILE A 28 4.35 13.00 -14.21
N ALA A 29 3.16 12.78 -14.77
CA ALA A 29 2.76 13.34 -16.06
C ALA A 29 2.33 14.82 -15.96
N PHE A 30 1.71 15.22 -14.85
CA PHE A 30 0.98 16.49 -14.78
C PHE A 30 1.31 17.38 -13.58
N VAL A 31 1.93 16.86 -12.52
CA VAL A 31 2.12 17.61 -11.25
C VAL A 31 3.58 17.93 -10.96
N ALA A 32 4.51 17.00 -11.24
CA ALA A 32 5.92 17.16 -10.89
C ALA A 32 6.51 18.43 -11.52
N ALA A 33 6.98 19.35 -10.68
CA ALA A 33 7.59 20.62 -11.07
C ALA A 33 9.12 20.53 -11.14
N SER A 34 9.71 19.48 -10.56
CA SER A 34 11.15 19.25 -10.53
C SER A 34 11.54 17.80 -10.84
N THR A 35 12.82 17.59 -11.15
CA THR A 35 13.37 16.24 -11.35
C THR A 35 13.26 15.40 -10.08
N ASP A 36 13.50 15.98 -8.91
CA ASP A 36 13.45 15.27 -7.63
C ASP A 36 12.02 14.81 -7.30
N GLU A 37 11.03 15.68 -7.51
CA GLU A 37 9.61 15.31 -7.35
C GLU A 37 9.21 14.19 -8.32
N ARG A 38 9.66 14.28 -9.57
CA ARG A 38 9.39 13.24 -10.57
C ARG A 38 10.02 11.91 -10.17
N GLN A 39 11.26 11.91 -9.70
CA GLN A 39 11.94 10.70 -9.20
C GLN A 39 11.21 10.10 -8.00
N MET A 40 10.77 10.93 -7.05
CA MET A 40 9.96 10.50 -5.92
C MET A 40 8.66 9.82 -6.40
N PHE A 41 7.93 10.45 -7.32
CA PHE A 41 6.69 9.86 -7.85
C PHE A 41 6.94 8.54 -8.59
N VAL A 42 8.02 8.44 -9.38
CA VAL A 42 8.43 7.18 -10.03
C VAL A 42 8.69 6.09 -9.00
N ALA A 43 9.41 6.40 -7.91
CA ALA A 43 9.70 5.43 -6.86
C ALA A 43 8.41 4.93 -6.19
N TYR A 44 7.47 5.82 -5.85
CA TYR A 44 6.18 5.43 -5.30
C TYR A 44 5.33 4.62 -6.28
N ALA A 45 5.30 5.01 -7.55
CA ALA A 45 4.58 4.25 -8.58
C ALA A 45 5.14 2.83 -8.70
N ALA A 46 6.46 2.67 -8.73
CA ALA A 46 7.10 1.35 -8.81
C ALA A 46 6.77 0.47 -7.59
N VAL A 47 6.86 1.02 -6.37
CA VAL A 47 6.52 0.30 -5.13
C VAL A 47 5.06 -0.15 -5.13
N ASN A 48 4.14 0.73 -5.51
CA ASN A 48 2.71 0.41 -5.53
C ASN A 48 2.35 -0.56 -6.67
N ALA A 49 3.00 -0.47 -7.83
CA ALA A 49 2.84 -1.44 -8.91
C ALA A 49 3.28 -2.85 -8.46
N LEU A 50 4.45 -2.95 -7.82
CA LEU A 50 4.92 -4.22 -7.24
C LEU A 50 3.95 -4.73 -6.18
N ALA A 51 3.46 -3.86 -5.30
CA ALA A 51 2.46 -4.23 -4.29
C ALA A 51 1.17 -4.78 -4.91
N VAL A 52 0.65 -4.15 -5.98
CA VAL A 52 -0.52 -4.66 -6.71
C VAL A 52 -0.25 -6.06 -7.27
N LEU A 53 0.91 -6.29 -7.89
CA LEU A 53 1.29 -7.62 -8.38
C LEU A 53 1.37 -8.64 -7.25
N VAL A 54 2.01 -8.30 -6.13
CA VAL A 54 2.08 -9.15 -4.94
C VAL A 54 0.67 -9.45 -4.42
N LEU A 55 -0.22 -8.46 -4.34
CA LEU A 55 -1.59 -8.60 -3.84
C LEU A 55 -2.47 -9.46 -4.77
N LEU A 56 -2.25 -9.42 -6.08
CA LEU A 56 -3.02 -10.18 -7.08
C LEU A 56 -2.57 -11.63 -7.20
N PHE A 57 -1.27 -11.92 -7.08
CA PHE A 57 -0.72 -13.25 -7.34
C PHE A 57 -0.30 -13.98 -6.04
N PRO A 58 0.88 -13.75 -5.43
CA PRO A 58 1.33 -14.54 -4.30
C PRO A 58 0.49 -14.32 -3.02
N TYR A 59 -0.06 -13.12 -2.81
CA TYR A 59 -0.98 -12.85 -1.70
C TYR A 59 -2.33 -13.54 -1.93
N ARG A 60 -2.78 -13.64 -3.18
CA ARG A 60 -4.00 -14.39 -3.53
C ARG A 60 -3.83 -15.88 -3.24
N ALA A 61 -2.65 -16.41 -3.56
CA ALA A 61 -2.20 -17.77 -3.25
C ALA A 61 -1.87 -18.01 -1.76
N ARG A 62 -1.98 -16.98 -0.91
CA ARG A 62 -1.73 -17.05 0.54
C ARG A 62 -0.29 -17.46 0.91
N LEU A 63 0.68 -17.07 0.09
CA LEU A 63 2.09 -17.26 0.43
C LEU A 63 2.45 -16.33 1.59
N ARG A 64 2.96 -16.89 2.70
CA ARG A 64 3.23 -16.12 3.93
C ARG A 64 4.21 -14.96 3.73
N TRP A 65 5.20 -15.12 2.86
CA TRP A 65 6.14 -14.04 2.54
C TRP A 65 5.43 -12.85 1.87
N ALA A 66 4.36 -13.07 1.09
CA ALA A 66 3.62 -12.00 0.44
C ALA A 66 2.86 -11.13 1.44
N TRP A 67 2.40 -11.74 2.54
CA TRP A 67 1.85 -10.98 3.66
C TRP A 67 2.92 -10.05 4.24
N TRP A 68 4.09 -10.57 4.59
CA TRP A 68 5.20 -9.75 5.10
C TRP A 68 5.64 -8.67 4.11
N ALA A 69 5.81 -9.01 2.83
CA ALA A 69 6.21 -8.05 1.78
C ALA A 69 5.19 -6.92 1.58
N SER A 70 3.91 -7.17 1.82
CA SER A 70 2.87 -6.14 1.69
C SER A 70 2.94 -5.06 2.77
N TRP A 71 3.78 -5.22 3.81
CA TRP A 71 4.07 -4.12 4.73
C TRP A 71 4.99 -3.06 4.14
N ILE A 72 5.77 -3.36 3.11
CA ILE A 72 6.68 -2.39 2.47
C ILE A 72 5.93 -1.11 2.04
N PRO A 73 4.85 -1.16 1.23
CA PRO A 73 4.11 0.05 0.87
C PRO A 73 3.45 0.73 2.07
N VAL A 74 2.99 -0.04 3.07
CA VAL A 74 2.38 0.50 4.31
C VAL A 74 3.38 1.38 5.07
N LEU A 75 4.59 0.86 5.27
CA LEU A 75 5.65 1.55 5.99
C LEU A 75 6.19 2.74 5.20
N ALA A 76 6.36 2.60 3.89
CA ALA A 76 6.79 3.71 3.02
C ALA A 76 5.80 4.88 3.08
N ILE A 77 4.50 4.60 2.97
CA ILE A 77 3.44 5.62 3.10
C ILE A 77 3.41 6.21 4.51
N GLY A 78 3.51 5.37 5.54
CA GLY A 78 3.52 5.83 6.94
C GLY A 78 4.71 6.74 7.26
N ALA A 79 5.88 6.48 6.68
CA ALA A 79 7.09 7.29 6.88
C ALA A 79 6.90 8.75 6.45
N VAL A 80 6.02 9.03 5.47
CA VAL A 80 5.72 10.40 5.03
C VAL A 80 5.13 11.23 6.16
N PHE A 81 4.31 10.67 7.03
CA PHE A 81 3.78 11.40 8.19
C PHE A 81 4.89 11.82 9.15
N PHE A 82 5.85 10.93 9.41
CA PHE A 82 6.96 11.21 10.34
C PHE A 82 7.97 12.20 9.77
N ILE A 83 8.21 12.16 8.45
CA ILE A 83 9.15 13.07 7.77
C ILE A 83 8.49 14.43 7.49
N GLY A 84 7.27 14.41 6.97
CA GLY A 84 6.52 15.61 6.55
C GLY A 84 5.70 16.28 7.66
N GLY A 85 5.68 15.70 8.87
CA GLY A 85 5.03 16.25 10.06
C GLY A 85 3.51 16.45 9.91
N LEU A 86 2.97 17.44 10.62
CA LEU A 86 1.53 17.73 10.71
C LEU A 86 0.97 18.50 9.51
N THR A 87 1.60 18.39 8.34
CA THR A 87 1.07 18.95 7.09
C THR A 87 -0.17 18.18 6.62
N ALA A 88 -0.99 18.79 5.77
CA ALA A 88 -2.15 18.11 5.19
C ALA A 88 -1.75 16.82 4.45
N ILE A 89 -0.61 16.85 3.73
CA ILE A 89 -0.03 15.68 3.06
C ILE A 89 0.40 14.63 4.09
N GLY A 90 1.13 15.04 5.14
CA GLY A 90 1.53 14.14 6.22
C GLY A 90 0.32 13.41 6.82
N TRP A 91 -0.73 14.14 7.20
CA TRP A 91 -1.97 13.55 7.71
C TRP A 91 -2.66 12.61 6.73
N ALA A 92 -2.76 12.98 5.45
CA ALA A 92 -3.38 12.13 4.43
C ALA A 92 -2.65 10.79 4.26
N TYR A 93 -1.31 10.83 4.22
CA TYR A 93 -0.49 9.62 4.13
C TYR A 93 -0.53 8.81 5.43
N GLY A 94 -0.48 9.46 6.60
CA GLY A 94 -0.60 8.81 7.90
C GLY A 94 -1.93 8.06 8.05
N LEU A 95 -3.05 8.70 7.71
CA LEU A 95 -4.36 8.05 7.74
C LEU A 95 -4.44 6.87 6.77
N THR A 96 -3.87 7.03 5.57
CA THR A 96 -3.80 5.94 4.59
C THR A 96 -3.01 4.75 5.14
N ALA A 97 -1.86 5.00 5.78
CA ALA A 97 -1.07 3.95 6.41
C ALA A 97 -1.82 3.23 7.54
N VAL A 98 -2.62 3.96 8.33
CA VAL A 98 -3.51 3.36 9.35
C VAL A 98 -4.55 2.45 8.70
N VAL A 99 -5.24 2.92 7.66
CA VAL A 99 -6.23 2.11 6.92
C VAL A 99 -5.60 0.84 6.36
N MET A 100 -4.44 0.96 5.73
CA MET A 100 -3.73 -0.19 5.17
C MET A 100 -3.23 -1.14 6.26
N THR A 101 -2.75 -0.62 7.40
CA THR A 101 -2.34 -1.41 8.57
C THR A 101 -3.49 -2.26 9.08
N LEU A 102 -4.67 -1.66 9.30
CA LEU A 102 -5.86 -2.38 9.75
C LEU A 102 -6.31 -3.42 8.73
N ALA A 103 -6.28 -3.09 7.44
CA ALA A 103 -6.62 -4.01 6.36
C ALA A 103 -5.64 -5.20 6.28
N GLN A 104 -4.35 -4.97 6.50
CA GLN A 104 -3.31 -5.99 6.54
C GLN A 104 -3.42 -6.89 7.77
N LEU A 105 -3.77 -6.35 8.93
CA LEU A 105 -4.03 -7.14 10.13
C LEU A 105 -5.33 -7.95 10.00
N ALA A 106 -6.35 -7.42 9.32
CA ALA A 106 -7.61 -8.11 9.05
C ALA A 106 -7.42 -9.42 8.24
N THR A 107 -6.35 -9.52 7.45
CA THR A 107 -6.03 -10.72 6.65
C THR A 107 -5.16 -11.73 7.41
N LEU A 108 -4.63 -11.39 8.59
CA LEU A 108 -3.66 -12.21 9.33
C LEU A 108 -4.09 -13.67 9.49
N ARG A 109 -5.36 -13.89 9.84
CA ARG A 109 -5.91 -15.25 10.05
C ARG A 109 -5.90 -16.08 8.77
N ASP A 110 -6.11 -15.46 7.61
CA ASP A 110 -6.15 -16.17 6.32
C ASP A 110 -4.75 -16.70 5.91
N PHE A 111 -3.66 -16.18 6.50
CA PHE A 111 -2.27 -16.56 6.20
C PHE A 111 -1.62 -17.44 7.26
N PHE A 112 -1.96 -17.25 8.53
CA PHE A 112 -1.21 -17.84 9.64
C PHE A 112 -1.99 -18.77 10.56
N ARG A 113 -3.32 -18.86 10.46
CA ARG A 113 -4.03 -19.93 11.17
C ARG A 113 -3.97 -21.22 10.35
N ALA A 114 -3.37 -22.24 10.94
CA ALA A 114 -3.56 -23.62 10.51
C ALA A 114 -5.04 -23.95 10.61
N THR A 115 -5.62 -24.48 9.53
CA THR A 115 -6.87 -25.24 9.61
C THR A 115 -6.63 -26.51 10.40
#